data_AF-A0A024VT67-F1
#
_entry.id   AF-A0A024VT67-F1
#
_cell.length_a   1.000
_cell.length_b   1.000
_cell.length_c   1.000
_cell.angle_alpha   90.00
_cell.angle_beta   90.00
_cell.angle_gamma   90.00
#
_symmetry.space_group_name_H-M   'P 1'
#
loop_
_entity.id
_entity.type
_entity.pdbx_description
1 polymer ?
#
loop_
_entity_poly.entity_id
_entity_poly.type
_entity_poly.pdbx_seq_one_letter_code
_entity_poly.pdbx_strand_id
1 'polypeptide(L)'
;MNCFVLFVIVVALVTILDQCKQIPKFYARKFAHMLCGLLILMFDVSINGYRRGLPHNIRNIIQTDYRVYFIYLIAITSILRCFFYPFRFGVYKDKGIIVYNVIVSIFFFFKLPLYVLTPIFFADPMAAIVGRQFPNYAIYKKKTVR
;
A
#
# COMPACT_ATOMS: atom_id res chain seq x y z
N MET A 1 16.53 2.81 9.88
CA MET A 1 16.12 1.47 9.43
C MET A 1 16.61 1.26 8.01
N ASN A 2 17.32 0.17 7.71
CA ASN A 2 17.92 -0.05 6.40
C ASN A 2 16.82 -0.34 5.36
N CYS A 3 16.82 0.33 4.20
CA CYS A 3 15.75 0.21 3.20
C CYS A 3 15.57 -1.24 2.71
N PHE A 4 16.67 -1.98 2.65
CA PHE A 4 16.69 -3.41 2.33
C PHE A 4 15.91 -4.25 3.34
N VAL A 5 16.05 -3.96 4.63
CA VAL A 5 15.32 -4.68 5.70
C VAL A 5 13.82 -4.44 5.56
N LEU A 6 13.41 -3.21 5.28
CA LEU A 6 12.01 -2.88 4.99
C LEU A 6 11.47 -3.62 3.77
N PHE A 7 12.26 -3.72 2.70
CA PHE A 7 11.87 -4.48 1.51
C PHE A 7 11.66 -5.97 1.84
N VAL A 8 12.61 -6.59 2.53
CA VAL A 8 12.50 -7.99 2.98
C VAL A 8 11.27 -8.17 3.86
N ILE A 9 10.99 -7.24 4.76
CA ILE A 9 9.80 -7.23 5.61
C ILE A 9 8.52 -7.19 4.74
N VAL A 10 8.41 -6.29 3.77
CA VAL A 10 7.25 -6.20 2.85
C VAL A 10 7.04 -7.52 2.10
N VAL A 11 8.10 -8.06 1.50
CA VAL A 11 8.03 -9.32 0.74
C VAL A 11 7.64 -10.49 1.65
N ALA A 12 8.24 -10.60 2.83
CA ALA A 12 7.94 -11.64 3.81
C ALA A 12 6.47 -11.56 4.25
N LEU A 13 5.98 -10.37 4.62
CA LEU A 13 4.60 -10.16 5.07
C LEU A 13 3.58 -10.50 3.99
N VAL A 14 3.79 -10.03 2.76
CA VAL A 14 2.90 -10.35 1.64
C VAL A 14 2.91 -11.85 1.36
N THR A 15 4.08 -12.51 1.45
CA THR A 15 4.21 -13.96 1.26
C THR A 15 3.54 -14.76 2.37
N ILE A 16 3.67 -14.33 3.62
CA ILE A 16 2.99 -14.95 4.77
C ILE A 16 1.47 -14.84 4.59
N LEU A 17 0.95 -13.66 4.24
CA LEU A 17 -0.49 -13.46 3.99
C LEU A 17 -1.00 -14.27 2.81
N ASP A 18 -0.16 -14.49 1.79
CA ASP A 18 -0.46 -15.32 0.63
C ASP A 18 -0.51 -16.83 0.98
N GLN A 19 0.38 -17.30 1.85
CA GLN A 19 0.47 -18.71 2.27
C GLN A 19 -0.49 -19.08 3.41
N CYS A 20 -0.93 -18.11 4.22
CA CYS A 20 -1.72 -18.37 5.42
C CYS A 20 -3.18 -18.76 5.08
N LYS A 21 -3.47 -20.05 4.84
CA LYS A 21 -4.79 -20.54 4.37
C LYS A 21 -5.94 -20.30 5.34
N GLN A 22 -5.64 -20.09 6.62
CA GLN A 22 -6.63 -19.86 7.67
C GLN A 22 -7.35 -18.51 7.53
N ILE A 23 -6.71 -17.51 6.91
CA ILE A 23 -7.31 -16.18 6.76
C ILE A 23 -8.18 -16.14 5.50
N PRO A 24 -9.46 -15.70 5.59
CA PRO A 24 -10.31 -15.56 4.42
C PRO A 24 -9.70 -14.55 3.44
N LYS A 25 -9.78 -14.86 2.13
CA LYS A 25 -9.18 -14.06 1.04
C LYS A 25 -9.48 -12.55 1.16
N PHE A 26 -10.70 -12.21 1.57
CA PHE A 26 -11.12 -10.82 1.78
C PHE A 26 -10.29 -10.09 2.84
N TYR A 27 -10.13 -10.70 4.02
CA TYR A 27 -9.36 -10.09 5.11
C TYR A 27 -7.88 -10.04 4.76
N ALA A 28 -7.32 -11.13 4.20
CA ALA A 28 -5.93 -11.18 3.77
C ALA A 28 -5.59 -10.04 2.80
N ARG A 29 -6.47 -9.76 1.84
CA ARG A 29 -6.34 -8.64 0.90
C ARG A 29 -6.34 -7.28 1.60
N LYS A 30 -7.29 -7.04 2.50
CA LYS A 30 -7.45 -5.76 3.19
C LYS A 30 -6.32 -5.52 4.20
N PHE A 31 -5.85 -6.56 4.89
CA PHE A 31 -4.65 -6.50 5.72
C PHE A 31 -3.39 -6.25 4.90
N ALA A 32 -3.19 -6.95 3.77
CA ALA A 32 -2.06 -6.71 2.89
C ALA A 32 -2.03 -5.25 2.40
N HIS A 33 -3.20 -4.70 2.04
CA HIS A 33 -3.33 -3.30 1.65
C HIS A 33 -2.93 -2.34 2.78
N MET A 34 -3.55 -2.46 3.96
CA MET A 34 -3.27 -1.59 5.12
C MET A 34 -1.80 -1.66 5.54
N LEU A 35 -1.26 -2.87 5.62
CA LEU A 35 0.09 -3.11 6.09
C LEU A 35 1.14 -2.61 5.09
N CYS A 36 0.89 -2.77 3.79
CA CYS A 36 1.73 -2.19 2.75
C CYS A 36 1.68 -0.65 2.79
N GLY A 37 0.49 -0.06 2.93
CA GLY A 37 0.33 1.39 3.07
C GLY A 37 1.05 1.96 4.30
N LEU A 38 0.97 1.26 5.44
CA LEU A 38 1.70 1.63 6.66
C LEU A 38 3.21 1.62 6.45
N LEU A 39 3.75 0.56 5.83
CA LEU A 39 5.20 0.44 5.59
C LEU A 39 5.70 1.51 4.62
N ILE A 40 4.92 1.84 3.59
CA ILE A 40 5.23 2.92 2.65
C ILE A 40 5.21 4.28 3.36
N LEU A 41 4.24 4.52 4.25
CA LEU A 41 4.18 5.77 5.03
C LEU A 41 5.37 5.89 5.99
N MET A 42 5.73 4.81 6.70
CA MET A 42 6.90 4.78 7.57
C MET A 42 8.19 5.03 6.80
N PHE A 43 8.28 4.52 5.56
CA PHE A 43 9.37 4.79 4.65
C PHE A 43 9.42 6.26 4.23
N ASP A 44 8.27 6.83 3.86
CA ASP A 44 8.15 8.24 3.50
C ASP A 44 8.58 9.15 4.65
N VAL A 45 8.09 8.91 5.87
CA VAL A 45 8.47 9.68 7.06
C VAL A 45 9.97 9.57 7.34
N SER A 46 10.56 8.38 7.19
CA SER A 46 12.00 8.17 7.35
C SER A 46 12.84 8.96 6.33
N ILE A 47 12.37 9.09 5.08
CA ILE A 47 13.07 9.80 4.00
C ILE A 47 12.82 11.31 4.06
N ASN A 48 11.55 11.70 4.07
CA ASN A 48 11.15 13.10 4.04
C ASN A 48 11.34 13.78 5.41
N GLY A 49 11.29 13.04 6.52
CA GLY A 49 11.64 13.56 7.85
C GLY A 49 13.10 14.01 7.92
N TYR A 50 14.03 13.23 7.36
CA TYR A 50 15.43 13.63 7.20
C TYR A 50 15.57 14.88 6.32
N ARG A 51 14.73 14.99 5.28
CA ARG A 51 14.74 16.09 4.30
C ARG A 51 14.20 17.42 4.84
N ARG A 52 13.25 17.40 5.79
CA ARG A 52 12.65 18.62 6.39
C ARG A 52 13.56 19.30 7.41
N GLY A 53 14.52 18.57 7.99
CA GLY A 53 15.50 19.13 8.94
C GLY A 53 16.76 19.72 8.29
N LEU A 54 16.94 19.55 6.98
CA LEU A 54 18.19 19.91 6.29
C LEU A 54 18.08 21.28 5.58
N PRO A 55 19.11 22.15 5.65
CA PRO A 55 19.11 23.45 4.97
C PRO A 55 18.89 23.32 3.45
N HIS A 56 18.12 24.25 2.89
CA HIS A 56 17.69 24.24 1.48
C HIS A 56 18.86 24.09 0.47
N ASN A 57 20.05 24.61 0.81
CA ASN A 57 21.23 24.60 -0.05
C ASN A 57 21.85 23.19 -0.25
N ILE A 58 21.74 22.31 0.76
CA ILE A 58 22.25 20.93 0.71
C ILE A 58 21.25 19.98 0.03
N ARG A 59 19.97 20.34 0.04
CA ARG A 59 18.85 19.53 -0.49
C ARG A 59 18.93 19.27 -2.00
N ASN A 60 19.57 20.17 -2.77
CA ASN A 60 19.73 20.04 -4.22
C ASN A 60 20.96 19.20 -4.63
N ILE A 61 21.95 19.05 -3.75
CA ILE A 61 23.19 18.32 -4.05
C ILE A 61 23.01 16.81 -3.85
N ILE A 62 22.14 16.38 -2.92
CA ILE A 62 21.90 14.97 -2.58
C ILE A 62 20.67 14.43 -3.36
N GLN A 63 20.54 14.78 -4.64
CA GLN A 63 19.29 14.58 -5.40
C GLN A 63 19.15 13.21 -6.08
N THR A 64 19.82 12.17 -5.58
CA THR A 64 19.64 10.78 -6.03
C THR A 64 19.50 9.85 -4.84
N ASP A 65 18.40 10.00 -4.10
CA ASP A 65 18.00 9.03 -3.09
C ASP A 65 17.64 7.70 -3.78
N TYR A 66 18.60 6.76 -3.79
CA TYR A 66 18.44 5.35 -4.17
C TYR A 66 17.15 4.73 -3.60
N ARG A 67 16.70 5.25 -2.46
CA ARG A 67 15.49 4.90 -1.72
C ARG A 67 14.20 5.02 -2.55
N VAL A 68 14.10 6.02 -3.42
CA VAL A 68 12.90 6.22 -4.25
C VAL A 68 12.78 5.10 -5.29
N TYR A 69 13.89 4.66 -5.87
CA TYR A 69 13.92 3.54 -6.80
C TYR A 69 13.46 2.22 -6.18
N PHE A 70 13.71 2.00 -4.88
CA PHE A 70 13.20 0.83 -4.17
C PHE A 70 11.67 0.76 -4.14
N ILE A 71 11.00 1.90 -4.01
CA ILE A 71 9.53 1.94 -3.98
C ILE A 71 8.98 1.60 -5.36
N TYR A 72 9.57 2.17 -6.41
CA TYR A 72 9.20 1.81 -7.78
C TYR A 72 9.45 0.32 -8.04
N LEU A 73 10.54 -0.25 -7.54
CA LEU A 73 10.81 -1.68 -7.65
C LEU A 73 9.72 -2.52 -6.95
N ILE A 74 9.28 -2.14 -5.75
CA ILE A 74 8.16 -2.80 -5.05
C ILE A 74 6.86 -2.68 -5.86
N ALA A 75 6.55 -1.49 -6.37
CA ALA A 75 5.34 -1.25 -7.15
C ALA A 75 5.34 -2.08 -8.44
N ILE A 76 6.44 -2.08 -9.19
CA ILE A 76 6.60 -2.86 -10.43
C ILE A 76 6.51 -4.35 -10.15
N THR A 77 7.23 -4.86 -9.14
CA THR A 77 7.20 -6.29 -8.80
C THR A 77 5.80 -6.74 -8.33
N SER A 78 5.09 -5.91 -7.57
CA SER A 78 3.71 -6.18 -7.15
C SER A 78 2.74 -6.21 -8.34
N ILE A 79 2.87 -5.27 -9.28
CA ILE A 79 2.07 -5.23 -10.52
C ILE A 79 2.39 -6.46 -11.38
N LEU A 80 3.66 -6.75 -11.61
CA LEU A 80 4.12 -7.88 -12.42
C LEU A 80 3.59 -9.20 -11.86
N ARG A 81 3.63 -9.37 -10.53
CA ARG A 81 3.08 -10.55 -9.86
C ARG A 81 1.57 -10.70 -10.11
N CYS A 82 0.80 -9.61 -10.20
CA CYS A 82 -0.62 -9.67 -10.56
C CYS A 82 -0.90 -10.19 -11.98
N PHE A 83 0.08 -10.12 -12.90
CA PHE A 83 -0.03 -10.62 -14.27
C PHE A 83 0.49 -12.04 -14.45
N PHE A 84 1.60 -12.42 -13.80
CA PHE A 84 2.21 -13.74 -13.99
C PHE A 84 1.74 -14.77 -12.95
N TYR A 85 1.68 -14.38 -11.68
CA TYR A 85 1.33 -15.28 -10.59
C TYR A 85 0.45 -14.57 -9.56
N PRO A 86 -0.87 -14.49 -9.81
CA PRO A 86 -1.76 -13.71 -8.97
C PRO A 86 -1.71 -14.21 -7.53
N PHE A 87 -1.72 -13.26 -6.59
CA PHE A 87 -1.83 -13.57 -5.17
C PHE A 87 -3.08 -14.42 -4.92
N ARG A 88 -3.04 -15.32 -3.93
CA ARG A 88 -4.19 -16.14 -3.52
C ARG A 88 -5.42 -15.30 -3.18
N PHE A 89 -5.20 -14.08 -2.71
CA PHE A 89 -6.22 -13.11 -2.33
C PHE A 89 -6.57 -12.11 -3.45
N GLY A 90 -5.84 -12.11 -4.56
CA GLY A 90 -6.09 -11.31 -5.76
C GLY A 90 -6.75 -12.13 -6.87
N VAL A 91 -7.40 -11.44 -7.81
CA VAL A 91 -7.85 -12.05 -9.08
C VAL A 91 -6.81 -11.73 -10.16
N TYR A 92 -6.74 -12.53 -11.22
CA TYR A 92 -5.94 -12.20 -12.40
C TYR A 92 -6.29 -10.78 -12.88
N LYS A 93 -5.27 -9.93 -13.08
CA LYS A 93 -5.43 -8.49 -13.39
C LYS A 93 -6.26 -7.73 -12.35
N ASP A 94 -5.95 -7.91 -11.06
CA ASP A 94 -6.63 -7.19 -10.00
C ASP A 94 -6.47 -5.67 -10.14
N LYS A 95 -7.52 -5.02 -10.66
CA LYS A 95 -7.56 -3.58 -10.88
C LYS A 95 -7.27 -2.80 -9.59
N GLY A 96 -7.67 -3.31 -8.43
CA GLY A 96 -7.45 -2.63 -7.15
C GLY A 96 -5.98 -2.57 -6.76
N ILE A 97 -5.24 -3.67 -6.94
CA ILE A 97 -3.79 -3.71 -6.63
C ILE A 97 -3.01 -2.86 -7.64
N ILE A 98 -3.39 -2.91 -8.91
CA ILE A 98 -2.76 -2.10 -9.97
C ILE A 98 -2.98 -0.60 -9.70
N VAL A 99 -4.24 -0.17 -9.53
CA VAL A 99 -4.58 1.24 -9.30
C VAL A 99 -3.89 1.75 -8.03
N TYR A 100 -3.88 0.96 -6.95
CA TYR A 100 -3.16 1.30 -5.73
C TYR A 100 -1.67 1.60 -5.98
N ASN A 101 -0.95 0.66 -6.59
CA ASN A 101 0.49 0.82 -6.83
C ASN A 101 0.79 1.97 -7.80
N VAL A 102 -0.09 2.21 -8.79
CA VAL A 102 0.02 3.34 -9.71
C VAL A 102 -0.16 4.67 -8.99
N ILE A 103 -1.20 4.84 -8.17
CA ILE A 103 -1.44 6.07 -7.41
C ILE A 103 -0.27 6.37 -6.48
N VAL A 104 0.21 5.36 -5.74
CA VAL A 104 1.38 5.52 -4.86
C VAL A 104 2.61 5.95 -5.65
N SER A 105 2.85 5.34 -6.81
CA SER A 105 3.98 5.69 -7.70
C SER A 105 3.87 7.13 -8.22
N ILE A 106 2.68 7.58 -8.60
CA ILE A 106 2.42 8.96 -9.05
C ILE A 106 2.70 9.97 -7.92
N PHE A 107 2.25 9.69 -6.70
CA PHE A 107 2.51 10.57 -5.56
C PHE A 107 4.00 10.66 -5.24
N PHE A 108 4.74 9.56 -5.34
CA PHE A 108 6.20 9.57 -5.23
C PHE A 108 6.86 10.36 -6.37
N PHE A 109 6.36 10.23 -7.61
CA PHE A 109 6.88 10.95 -8.77
C PHE A 109 6.78 12.47 -8.59
N PHE A 110 5.62 12.95 -8.16
CA PHE A 110 5.40 14.37 -7.87
C PHE A 110 5.99 14.83 -6.53
N LYS A 111 6.66 13.94 -5.78
CA LYS A 111 7.19 14.21 -4.43
C LYS A 111 6.11 14.77 -3.49
N LEU A 112 4.87 14.34 -3.69
CA LEU A 112 3.72 14.76 -2.90
C LEU A 112 3.76 14.06 -1.54
N PRO A 113 3.23 14.72 -0.49
CA PRO A 113 3.11 14.08 0.81
C PRO A 113 2.20 12.87 0.78
N LEU A 114 2.73 11.69 1.13
CA LEU A 114 1.94 10.45 1.14
C LEU A 114 0.98 10.33 2.32
N TYR A 115 1.10 11.20 3.33
CA TYR A 115 0.11 11.27 4.40
C TYR A 115 -1.30 11.57 3.85
N VAL A 116 -1.41 12.22 2.68
CA VAL A 116 -2.69 12.49 2.02
C VAL A 116 -3.39 11.19 1.57
N LEU A 117 -2.63 10.11 1.34
CA LEU A 117 -3.17 8.79 0.97
C LEU A 117 -3.59 7.97 2.18
N THR A 118 -3.37 8.43 3.41
CA THR A 118 -3.75 7.67 4.61
C THR A 118 -5.23 7.24 4.63
N PRO A 119 -6.22 8.01 4.14
CA PRO A 119 -7.59 7.54 4.05
C PRO A 119 -7.75 6.36 3.08
N ILE A 120 -7.01 6.35 1.97
CA ILE A 120 -7.03 5.23 1.01
C ILE A 120 -6.41 3.99 1.65
N PHE A 121 -5.32 4.16 2.39
CA PHE A 121 -4.59 3.04 3.00
C PHE A 121 -5.32 2.40 4.19
N PHE A 122 -6.05 3.19 4.98
CA PHE A 122 -6.65 2.73 6.23
C PHE A 122 -8.17 2.84 6.25
N ALA A 123 -8.73 4.00 5.89
CA ALA A 123 -10.17 4.23 6.02
C ALA A 123 -10.98 3.34 5.05
N ASP A 124 -10.58 3.20 3.79
CA ASP A 124 -11.24 2.28 2.84
C ASP A 124 -11.23 0.81 3.32
N PRO A 125 -10.07 0.21 3.63
CA PRO A 125 -10.05 -1.18 4.07
C PRO A 125 -10.73 -1.39 5.42
N MET A 126 -10.63 -0.44 6.37
CA MET A 126 -11.35 -0.53 7.64
C MET A 126 -12.86 -0.42 7.45
N ALA A 127 -13.34 0.53 6.65
CA ALA A 127 -14.76 0.67 6.33
C ALA A 127 -15.31 -0.60 5.66
N ALA A 128 -14.53 -1.23 4.79
CA ALA A 128 -14.90 -2.50 4.16
C ALA A 128 -14.96 -3.68 5.15
N ILE A 129 -14.06 -3.72 6.14
CA ILE A 129 -14.05 -4.75 7.19
C ILE A 129 -15.24 -4.54 8.14
N VAL A 130 -15.38 -3.34 8.66
CA VAL A 130 -16.42 -2.95 9.62
C VAL A 130 -17.80 -3.08 8.97
N GLY A 131 -17.96 -2.61 7.73
CA GLY A 131 -19.20 -2.74 6.97
C GLY A 131 -19.62 -4.18 6.66
N ARG A 132 -18.73 -5.17 6.84
CA ARG A 132 -19.06 -6.59 6.73
C ARG A 132 -19.64 -7.17 8.02
N GLN A 133 -19.35 -6.56 9.17
CA GLN A 133 -19.84 -6.99 10.48
C GLN A 133 -21.23 -6.42 10.79
N PHE A 134 -21.61 -5.31 10.15
CA PHE A 134 -22.95 -4.77 10.29
C PHE A 134 -23.96 -5.59 9.46
N PRO A 135 -25.12 -5.96 10.05
CA PRO A 135 -26.19 -6.57 9.28
C PRO A 135 -26.67 -5.60 8.19
N ASN A 136 -27.02 -6.14 7.03
CA ASN A 136 -27.65 -5.38 5.95
C ASN A 136 -29.03 -4.91 6.44
N TYR A 137 -29.11 -3.72 7.04
CA TYR A 137 -30.38 -3.03 7.22
C TYR A 137 -30.86 -2.60 5.84
N ALA A 138 -31.63 -3.49 5.20
CA ALA A 138 -32.33 -3.21 3.97
C ALA A 138 -33.43 -2.19 4.30
N ILE A 139 -33.15 -0.90 4.12
CA ILE A 139 -34.14 0.15 4.36
C ILE A 139 -35.33 -0.02 3.40
N TYR A 140 -35.09 -0.42 2.14
CA TYR A 140 -36.14 -0.82 1.21
C TYR A 140 -35.63 -1.58 -0.04
N LYS A 141 -36.26 -2.72 -0.35
CA LYS A 141 -36.25 -3.55 -1.59
C LYS A 141 -34.92 -3.96 -2.28
N LYS A 142 -33.76 -3.37 -1.96
CA LYS A 142 -32.35 -3.73 -2.33
C LYS A 142 -31.39 -2.52 -2.36
N LYS A 143 -31.79 -1.33 -1.90
CA LYS A 143 -30.87 -0.18 -1.78
C LYS A 143 -30.20 -0.18 -0.42
N THR A 144 -28.87 -0.34 -0.41
CA THR A 144 -28.04 -0.13 0.77
C THR A 144 -27.52 1.31 0.76
N VAL A 145 -27.54 1.98 1.91
CA VAL A 145 -26.87 3.27 2.09
C VAL A 145 -25.38 2.96 2.16
N ARG A 146 -24.67 3.16 1.06
CA ARG A 146 -23.24 2.95 0.95
C ARG A 146 -22.61 4.16 0.28
#